data_AF-A0A229NTE1-F1
#
_entry.id   AF-A0A229NTE1-F1
#
_cell.length_a   1.000
_cell.length_b   1.000
_cell.length_c   1.000
_cell.angle_alpha   90.00
_cell.angle_beta   90.00
_cell.angle_gamma   90.00
#
_symmetry.space_group_name_H-M   'P 1'
#
loop_
_entity.id
_entity.type
_entity.pdbx_description
1 polymer ?
#
loop_
_entity_poly.entity_id
_entity_poly.type
_entity_poly.pdbx_seq_one_letter_code
_entity_poly.pdbx_strand_id
1 'polypeptide(L)'
;MKIKSMLRPIVKPAAAALAGLIILTAPAQAFAATDYTAKVGDTFWELSRSFDVPLEKLMSFNKDVKPTNIYPGLTLSIPASAKSNNNVASNKNNSMKAASTKNIQMLTKEDGAKHIIAPSGTSYKIGRTLNIKASAYTSAASENGKWGAVDYFGNTLKVGTVAVDPKEIPLGTKLYITGYDYNGLPDGGMIATASDVGGAIKGERIDLFVPGTTSQAKVFGYQWVKVHVLK
;
A
#
# COMPACT_ATOMS: atom_id res chain seq x y z
N MET A 1 54.78 72.68 -29.91
CA MET A 1 55.12 71.57 -28.98
C MET A 1 53.83 71.14 -28.29
N LYS A 2 53.29 69.97 -28.65
CA LYS A 2 52.00 69.45 -28.13
C LYS A 2 52.18 68.97 -26.69
N ILE A 3 51.38 69.48 -25.77
CA ILE A 3 51.23 68.91 -24.42
C ILE A 3 49.73 68.63 -24.24
N LYS A 4 49.33 67.37 -24.36
CA LYS A 4 48.01 66.89 -23.94
C LYS A 4 48.01 66.86 -22.41
N SER A 5 47.25 67.74 -21.78
CA SER A 5 46.94 67.66 -20.36
C SER A 5 45.49 67.22 -20.19
N MET A 6 45.31 66.16 -19.40
CA MET A 6 44.05 65.49 -19.12
C MET A 6 43.31 66.19 -17.97
N LEU A 7 42.07 66.63 -18.18
CA LEU A 7 41.13 66.89 -17.09
C LEU A 7 39.96 65.90 -17.19
N ARG A 8 39.77 65.13 -16.13
CA ARG A 8 38.69 64.15 -15.95
C ARG A 8 37.40 64.88 -15.51
N PRO A 9 36.20 64.44 -15.94
CA PRO A 9 34.95 65.03 -15.47
C PRO A 9 34.61 64.55 -14.05
N ILE A 10 34.18 65.52 -13.23
CA ILE A 10 33.67 65.35 -11.86
C ILE A 10 32.31 64.66 -11.93
N VAL A 11 32.20 63.45 -11.38
CA VAL A 11 30.91 62.78 -11.11
C VAL A 11 30.36 63.27 -9.77
N LYS A 12 29.10 63.74 -9.79
CA LYS A 12 28.33 64.14 -8.59
C LYS A 12 28.00 62.88 -7.74
N PRO A 13 28.10 62.90 -6.40
CA PRO A 13 27.63 61.80 -5.60
C PRO A 13 26.10 61.91 -5.44
N ALA A 14 25.35 60.96 -6.00
CA ALA A 14 23.98 60.72 -5.60
C ALA A 14 24.02 59.68 -4.47
N ALA A 15 23.81 60.13 -3.24
CA ALA A 15 23.55 59.26 -2.11
C ALA A 15 22.10 58.75 -2.21
N ALA A 16 21.92 57.51 -2.65
CA ALA A 16 20.68 56.78 -2.47
C ALA A 16 20.93 55.72 -1.39
N ALA A 17 20.31 55.93 -0.22
CA ALA A 17 20.34 54.98 0.88
C ALA A 17 19.64 53.68 0.46
N LEU A 18 20.42 52.61 0.27
CA LEU A 18 19.89 51.25 0.20
C LEU A 18 19.45 50.85 1.62
N ALA A 19 18.14 50.92 1.90
CA ALA A 19 17.55 50.18 3.01
C ALA A 19 17.68 48.68 2.69
N GLY A 20 18.77 48.07 3.17
CA GLY A 20 19.01 46.64 3.05
C GLY A 20 17.99 45.86 3.88
N LEU A 21 16.93 45.36 3.24
CA LEU A 21 16.09 44.32 3.82
C LEU A 21 16.85 43.00 3.68
N ILE A 22 17.63 42.63 4.70
CA ILE A 22 18.19 41.27 4.78
C ILE A 22 17.03 40.34 5.13
N ILE A 23 16.44 39.72 4.11
CA ILE A 23 15.55 38.58 4.31
C ILE A 23 16.46 37.42 4.72
N LEU A 24 16.56 37.15 6.04
CA LEU A 24 17.08 35.87 6.52
C LEU A 24 16.10 34.78 6.07
N THR A 25 16.34 34.18 4.91
CA THR A 25 15.71 32.91 4.56
C THR A 25 16.41 31.83 5.38
N ALA A 26 15.81 31.45 6.52
CA ALA A 26 16.19 30.20 7.16
C ALA A 26 15.91 29.05 6.17
N PRO A 27 16.83 28.11 5.94
CA PRO A 27 16.54 26.94 5.13
C PRO A 27 15.43 26.15 5.83
N ALA A 28 14.24 26.11 5.24
CA ALA A 28 13.23 25.14 5.64
C ALA A 28 13.80 23.76 5.31
N GLN A 29 14.14 22.98 6.33
CA GLN A 29 14.52 21.58 6.16
C GLN A 29 13.27 20.83 5.66
N ALA A 30 13.21 20.62 4.34
CA ALA A 30 12.21 19.76 3.73
C ALA A 30 12.57 18.31 4.07
N PHE A 31 11.96 17.82 5.15
CA PHE A 31 12.02 16.43 5.57
C PHE A 31 11.17 15.60 4.59
N ALA A 32 11.82 15.06 3.55
CA ALA A 32 11.16 14.28 2.51
C ALA A 32 10.54 12.99 3.06
N ALA A 33 9.35 12.63 2.58
CA ALA A 33 8.76 11.34 2.87
C ALA A 33 9.59 10.23 2.20
N THR A 34 9.76 9.11 2.90
CA THR A 34 10.46 7.93 2.41
C THR A 34 9.45 6.83 2.14
N ASP A 35 9.57 6.16 1.01
CA ASP A 35 8.73 5.01 0.69
C ASP A 35 9.21 3.77 1.46
N TYR A 36 8.25 3.07 2.06
CA TYR A 36 8.47 1.85 2.81
C TYR A 36 7.59 0.73 2.26
N THR A 37 8.20 -0.38 1.87
CA THR A 37 7.48 -1.59 1.48
C THR A 37 7.08 -2.38 2.73
N ALA A 38 5.77 -2.44 2.97
CA ALA A 38 5.20 -3.18 4.09
C ALA A 38 5.57 -4.67 4.00
N LYS A 39 5.75 -5.25 5.18
CA LYS A 39 6.09 -6.64 5.42
C LYS A 39 4.92 -7.35 6.08
N VAL A 40 5.04 -8.68 6.16
CA VAL A 40 4.05 -9.50 6.86
C VAL A 40 3.94 -9.04 8.30
N GLY A 41 2.70 -8.77 8.73
CA GLY A 41 2.39 -8.40 10.10
C GLY A 41 2.40 -6.90 10.35
N ASP A 42 2.95 -6.08 9.44
CA ASP A 42 3.03 -4.65 9.64
C ASP A 42 1.65 -4.02 9.86
N THR A 43 1.61 -3.14 10.84
CA THR A 43 0.47 -2.27 11.11
C THR A 43 0.90 -0.82 11.13
N PHE A 44 -0.02 0.12 10.87
CA PHE A 44 0.28 1.54 11.06
C PHE A 44 0.76 1.84 12.49
N TRP A 45 0.30 1.09 13.49
CA TRP A 45 0.71 1.25 14.89
C TRP A 45 2.18 0.86 15.11
N GLU A 46 2.60 -0.30 14.60
CA GLU A 46 4.00 -0.74 14.70
C GLU A 46 4.93 0.16 13.90
N LEU A 47 4.53 0.54 12.69
CA LEU A 47 5.31 1.45 11.83
C LEU A 47 5.42 2.84 12.44
N SER A 48 4.34 3.37 13.03
CA SER A 48 4.35 4.63 13.78
C SER A 48 5.43 4.63 14.87
N ARG A 49 5.56 3.53 15.61
CA ARG A 49 6.61 3.38 16.63
C ARG A 49 7.99 3.14 16.06
N SER A 50 8.10 2.35 14.99
CA SER A 50 9.37 2.04 14.34
C SER A 50 10.02 3.28 13.71
N PHE A 51 9.21 4.16 13.11
CA PHE A 51 9.67 5.36 12.42
C PHE A 51 9.59 6.63 13.26
N ASP A 52 9.14 6.54 14.52
CA ASP A 52 8.90 7.67 15.41
C ASP A 52 8.04 8.77 14.75
N VAL A 53 6.92 8.34 14.16
CA VAL A 53 5.92 9.21 13.50
C VAL A 53 4.59 9.00 14.22
N PRO A 54 3.87 10.05 14.65
CA PRO A 54 2.55 9.89 15.23
C PRO A 54 1.61 9.09 14.33
N LEU A 55 0.88 8.12 14.90
CA LEU A 55 -0.01 7.21 14.16
C LEU A 55 -0.96 7.96 13.22
N GLU A 56 -1.61 9.02 13.71
CA GLU A 56 -2.52 9.84 12.92
C GLU A 56 -1.81 10.53 11.75
N LYS A 57 -0.58 11.03 11.96
CA LYS A 57 0.22 11.66 10.91
C LYS A 57 0.59 10.63 9.85
N LEU A 58 1.02 9.44 10.26
CA LEU A 58 1.35 8.35 9.35
C LEU A 58 0.14 7.92 8.50
N MET A 59 -1.03 7.75 9.13
CA MET A 59 -2.27 7.40 8.43
C MET A 59 -2.74 8.52 7.49
N SER A 60 -2.61 9.78 7.90
CA SER A 60 -3.00 10.93 7.06
C SER A 60 -2.16 11.02 5.77
N PHE A 61 -0.88 10.65 5.86
CA PHE A 61 0.02 10.57 4.69
C PHE A 61 -0.35 9.44 3.73
N ASN A 62 -1.03 8.41 4.26
CA ASN A 62 -1.44 7.22 3.54
C ASN A 62 -2.99 7.12 3.47
N LYS A 63 -3.67 8.25 3.23
CA LYS A 63 -5.15 8.36 3.27
C LYS A 63 -5.91 7.36 2.40
N ASP A 64 -5.29 6.88 1.33
CA ASP A 64 -5.90 5.93 0.38
C ASP A 64 -5.74 4.46 0.83
N VAL A 65 -5.00 4.25 1.93
CA VAL A 65 -4.74 2.94 2.53
C VAL A 65 -5.54 2.81 3.81
N LYS A 66 -6.49 1.86 3.84
CA LYS A 66 -7.23 1.54 5.06
C LYS A 66 -6.33 0.80 6.06
N PRO A 67 -6.39 1.10 7.38
CA PRO A 67 -5.59 0.41 8.40
C PRO A 67 -5.79 -1.11 8.45
N THR A 68 -6.97 -1.59 8.05
CA THR A 68 -7.29 -3.02 7.98
C THR A 68 -6.77 -3.70 6.71
N ASN A 69 -5.99 -2.99 5.90
CA ASN A 69 -5.60 -3.43 4.56
C ASN A 69 -4.12 -3.19 4.27
N ILE A 70 -3.28 -3.44 5.28
CA ILE A 70 -1.81 -3.47 5.16
C ILE A 70 -1.38 -4.91 4.91
N TYR A 71 -0.56 -5.11 3.88
CA TYR A 71 -0.11 -6.43 3.45
C TYR A 71 1.31 -6.35 2.85
N PRO A 72 2.03 -7.48 2.75
CA PRO A 72 3.39 -7.50 2.22
C PRO A 72 3.46 -6.97 0.79
N GLY A 73 4.43 -6.10 0.50
CA GLY A 73 4.60 -5.46 -0.81
C GLY A 73 3.89 -4.10 -0.94
N LEU A 74 2.94 -3.79 -0.06
CA LEU A 74 2.27 -2.48 -0.08
C LEU A 74 3.27 -1.36 0.22
N THR A 75 3.43 -0.42 -0.71
CA THR A 75 4.23 0.78 -0.48
C THR A 75 3.46 1.80 0.36
N LEU A 76 4.04 2.18 1.49
CA LEU A 76 3.57 3.22 2.39
C LEU A 76 4.53 4.41 2.38
N SER A 77 4.00 5.62 2.30
CA SER A 77 4.79 6.83 2.43
C SER A 77 4.98 7.16 3.92
N ILE A 78 6.21 7.05 4.39
CA ILE A 78 6.60 7.38 5.76
C ILE A 78 7.06 8.85 5.78
N PRO A 79 6.31 9.78 6.39
CA PRO A 79 6.77 11.16 6.51
C PRO A 79 7.99 11.20 7.42
N ALA A 80 8.95 12.07 7.14
CA ALA A 80 10.11 12.15 8.02
C ALA A 80 9.70 12.59 9.44
N SER A 81 10.32 11.92 10.42
CA SER A 81 10.05 12.13 11.83
C SER A 81 10.40 13.57 12.19
N ALA A 82 9.38 14.34 12.56
CA ALA A 82 9.60 15.59 13.27
C ALA A 82 9.73 15.18 14.74
N LYS A 83 10.95 15.25 15.30
CA LYS A 83 11.17 15.09 16.74
C LYS A 83 10.15 15.96 17.48
N SER A 84 9.11 15.34 17.99
CA SER A 84 8.10 16.03 18.78
C SER A 84 8.61 16.02 20.21
N ASN A 85 9.08 17.17 20.68
CA ASN A 85 9.37 17.43 22.09
C ASN A 85 8.08 17.28 22.89
N ASN A 86 7.72 16.07 23.30
CA ASN A 86 6.63 15.85 24.25
C ASN A 86 7.07 14.82 25.29
N ASN A 87 7.52 15.37 26.42
CA ASN A 87 7.65 14.67 27.70
C ASN A 87 6.29 14.08 28.09
N VAL A 88 6.12 12.77 27.97
CA VAL A 88 5.22 12.00 28.84
C VAL A 88 5.92 10.69 29.21
N ALA A 89 6.20 10.58 30.50
CA ALA A 89 6.92 9.49 31.14
C ALA A 89 6.09 8.19 31.24
N SER A 90 6.82 7.11 31.58
CA SER A 90 6.38 5.83 32.15
C SER A 90 6.20 4.68 31.14
N ASN A 91 6.64 3.45 31.35
CA ASN A 91 7.52 2.79 32.32
C ASN A 91 7.86 1.40 31.72
N LYS A 92 8.90 0.79 32.27
CA LYS A 92 9.63 -0.43 31.94
C LYS A 92 8.83 -1.73 31.68
N ASN A 93 9.48 -2.55 30.83
CA ASN A 93 9.64 -4.02 30.86
C ASN A 93 8.45 -4.94 30.52
N ASN A 94 8.56 -5.65 29.39
CA ASN A 94 8.76 -7.11 29.44
C ASN A 94 9.19 -7.67 28.08
N SER A 95 10.30 -8.40 28.11
CA SER A 95 10.79 -9.29 27.07
C SER A 95 9.85 -10.47 26.87
N MET A 96 9.40 -10.74 25.65
CA MET A 96 9.16 -12.12 25.18
C MET A 96 9.41 -12.25 23.66
N LYS A 97 10.51 -12.96 23.40
CA LYS A 97 10.89 -13.73 22.22
C LYS A 97 9.71 -14.36 21.46
N ALA A 98 9.56 -14.06 20.17
CA ALA A 98 8.87 -14.89 19.17
C ALA A 98 9.40 -14.48 17.79
N ALA A 99 10.30 -15.25 17.16
CA ALA A 99 10.01 -16.46 16.40
C ALA A 99 9.28 -16.17 15.07
N SER A 100 10.03 -16.48 14.01
CA SER A 100 9.56 -17.03 12.73
C SER A 100 9.11 -16.05 11.65
N THR A 101 10.13 -15.56 10.94
CA THR A 101 10.12 -15.31 9.49
C THR A 101 9.41 -16.44 8.73
N LYS A 102 8.15 -16.27 8.32
CA LYS A 102 7.50 -17.15 7.32
C LYS A 102 6.66 -16.34 6.35
N ASN A 103 7.28 -15.99 5.22
CA ASN A 103 6.56 -15.80 3.96
C ASN A 103 5.73 -17.06 3.67
N ILE A 104 4.61 -16.94 2.93
CA ILE A 104 3.77 -18.07 2.52
C ILE A 104 4.66 -19.14 1.89
N GLN A 105 4.83 -20.27 2.57
CA GLN A 105 5.71 -21.33 2.13
C GLN A 105 4.85 -22.42 1.51
N MET A 106 4.95 -22.57 0.18
CA MET A 106 4.47 -23.77 -0.49
C MET A 106 5.35 -24.95 -0.03
N LEU A 107 4.76 -25.90 0.70
CA LEU A 107 5.46 -27.12 1.06
C LEU A 107 5.35 -28.10 -0.11
N THR A 108 6.42 -28.20 -0.90
CA THR A 108 6.62 -29.27 -1.87
C THR A 108 7.44 -30.37 -1.21
N LYS A 109 6.85 -31.54 -0.97
CA LYS A 109 7.58 -32.80 -1.08
C LYS A 109 7.01 -33.50 -2.30
N GLU A 110 7.91 -33.84 -3.22
CA GLU A 110 7.80 -34.82 -4.32
C GLU A 110 6.33 -35.11 -4.74
N ASP A 111 5.88 -34.59 -5.89
CA ASP A 111 4.56 -34.78 -6.55
C ASP A 111 3.55 -33.61 -6.56
N GLY A 112 4.03 -32.36 -6.50
CA GLY A 112 3.18 -31.18 -6.66
C GLY A 112 2.54 -30.73 -5.34
N ALA A 113 2.49 -29.42 -5.13
CA ALA A 113 2.07 -28.85 -3.84
C ALA A 113 0.65 -29.33 -3.44
N LYS A 114 0.55 -30.06 -2.32
CA LYS A 114 -0.73 -30.52 -1.75
C LYS A 114 -1.27 -29.58 -0.67
N HIS A 115 -0.42 -28.73 -0.10
CA HIS A 115 -0.78 -27.81 0.97
C HIS A 115 -0.12 -26.44 0.84
N ILE A 116 -0.81 -25.40 1.31
CA ILE A 116 -0.30 -24.02 1.45
C ILE A 116 -0.31 -23.66 2.93
N ILE A 117 0.79 -23.07 3.42
CA ILE A 117 0.85 -22.47 4.75
C ILE A 117 0.70 -20.96 4.60
N ALA A 118 -0.45 -20.43 5.04
CA ALA A 118 -0.70 -19.00 5.09
C ALA A 118 0.22 -18.30 6.11
N PRO A 119 0.39 -16.97 6.05
CA PRO A 119 1.25 -16.25 7.00
C PRO A 119 0.81 -16.40 8.45
N SER A 120 -0.48 -16.67 8.67
CA SER A 120 -1.07 -16.99 9.99
C SER A 120 -0.60 -18.34 10.56
N GLY A 121 0.16 -19.13 9.81
CA GLY A 121 0.52 -20.51 10.15
C GLY A 121 -0.57 -21.53 9.82
N THR A 122 -1.73 -21.09 9.32
CA THR A 122 -2.83 -21.99 8.92
C THR A 122 -2.43 -22.78 7.69
N SER A 123 -2.51 -24.11 7.77
CA SER A 123 -2.30 -25.02 6.65
C SER A 123 -3.62 -25.30 5.94
N TYR A 124 -3.63 -25.13 4.62
CA TYR A 124 -4.76 -25.41 3.75
C TYR A 124 -4.42 -26.52 2.77
N LYS A 125 -5.34 -27.45 2.54
CA LYS A 125 -5.17 -28.46 1.49
C LYS A 125 -5.58 -27.87 0.16
N ILE A 126 -4.80 -28.10 -0.89
CA ILE A 126 -5.18 -27.71 -2.26
C ILE A 126 -6.13 -28.77 -2.81
N GLY A 127 -7.36 -28.36 -3.12
CA GLY A 127 -8.36 -29.20 -3.74
C GLY A 127 -8.21 -29.28 -5.26
N ARG A 128 -8.17 -28.12 -5.93
CA ARG A 128 -7.91 -28.01 -7.37
C ARG A 128 -7.22 -26.68 -7.69
N THR A 129 -6.59 -26.63 -8.85
CA THR A 129 -5.96 -25.40 -9.37
C THR A 129 -6.58 -25.04 -10.70
N LEU A 130 -6.91 -23.77 -10.87
CA LEU A 130 -7.55 -23.22 -12.07
C LEU A 130 -6.66 -22.09 -12.62
N ASN A 131 -6.60 -21.96 -13.93
CA ASN A 131 -6.01 -20.78 -14.59
C ASN A 131 -7.17 -19.90 -15.02
N ILE A 132 -7.36 -18.75 -14.36
CA ILE A 132 -8.57 -17.94 -14.48
C ILE A 132 -8.22 -16.54 -14.97
N LYS A 133 -9.07 -15.96 -15.82
CA LYS A 133 -8.94 -14.56 -16.21
C LYS A 133 -9.45 -13.65 -15.09
N ALA A 134 -8.58 -12.82 -14.56
CA ALA A 134 -8.87 -11.85 -13.51
C ALA A 134 -8.98 -10.42 -14.08
N SER A 135 -9.88 -9.65 -13.49
CA SER A 135 -9.86 -8.18 -13.46
C SER A 135 -9.75 -7.70 -12.01
N ALA A 136 -9.75 -6.38 -11.81
CA ALA A 136 -9.81 -5.77 -10.49
C ALA A 136 -10.92 -4.71 -10.40
N TYR A 137 -11.49 -4.58 -9.21
CA TYR A 137 -12.50 -3.58 -8.86
C TYR A 137 -12.18 -2.93 -7.50
N THR A 138 -12.78 -1.79 -7.23
CA THR A 138 -12.52 -1.00 -6.01
C THR A 138 -13.79 -0.79 -5.19
N SER A 139 -13.66 -0.05 -4.09
CA SER A 139 -14.78 0.40 -3.27
C SER A 139 -15.56 1.59 -3.87
N ALA A 140 -15.27 2.02 -5.10
CA ALA A 140 -15.94 3.16 -5.72
C ALA A 140 -17.44 2.91 -5.88
N ALA A 141 -18.28 3.88 -5.50
CA ALA A 141 -19.73 3.75 -5.59
C ALA A 141 -20.23 3.41 -7.01
N SER A 142 -19.54 3.93 -8.03
CA SER A 142 -19.82 3.63 -9.44
C SER A 142 -19.64 2.16 -9.82
N GLU A 143 -18.83 1.41 -9.09
CA GLU A 143 -18.55 -0.01 -9.36
C GLU A 143 -19.42 -0.95 -8.52
N ASN A 144 -19.97 -0.46 -7.40
CA ASN A 144 -20.70 -1.27 -6.42
C ASN A 144 -22.22 -1.02 -6.42
N GLY A 145 -22.70 -0.09 -7.25
CA GLY A 145 -24.11 0.23 -7.39
C GLY A 145 -24.75 0.70 -6.07
N LYS A 146 -26.02 0.34 -5.86
CA LYS A 146 -26.82 0.78 -4.70
C LYS A 146 -26.38 0.19 -3.35
N TRP A 147 -25.55 -0.85 -3.36
CA TRP A 147 -25.17 -1.60 -2.16
C TRP A 147 -23.99 -0.95 -1.42
N GLY A 148 -23.21 -0.12 -2.11
CA GLY A 148 -21.98 0.45 -1.57
C GLY A 148 -20.86 -0.58 -1.50
N ALA A 149 -19.74 -0.21 -0.87
CA ALA A 149 -18.50 -1.00 -0.83
C ALA A 149 -18.58 -2.19 0.15
N VAL A 150 -19.51 -3.10 -0.12
CA VAL A 150 -19.72 -4.35 0.62
C VAL A 150 -19.75 -5.53 -0.34
N ASP A 151 -19.34 -6.71 0.14
CA ASP A 151 -19.45 -7.97 -0.60
C ASP A 151 -20.88 -8.52 -0.59
N TYR A 152 -21.09 -9.65 -1.26
CA TYR A 152 -22.40 -10.33 -1.34
C TYR A 152 -23.04 -10.61 0.04
N PHE A 153 -22.23 -10.79 1.08
CA PHE A 153 -22.70 -11.07 2.45
C PHE A 153 -22.89 -9.79 3.29
N GLY A 154 -22.61 -8.61 2.73
CA GLY A 154 -22.70 -7.32 3.43
C GLY A 154 -21.45 -6.95 4.23
N ASN A 155 -20.35 -7.68 4.10
CA ASN A 155 -19.09 -7.33 4.77
C ASN A 155 -18.36 -6.23 3.98
N THR A 156 -17.66 -5.34 4.67
CA THR A 156 -16.83 -4.32 4.01
C THR A 156 -15.76 -4.96 3.13
N LEU A 157 -15.59 -4.41 1.91
CA LEU A 157 -14.55 -4.85 0.98
C LEU A 157 -13.14 -4.61 1.52
N LYS A 158 -12.28 -5.61 1.34
CA LYS A 158 -10.87 -5.61 1.72
C LYS A 158 -10.07 -6.53 0.80
N VAL A 159 -8.74 -6.41 0.80
CA VAL A 159 -7.89 -7.33 0.04
C VAL A 159 -8.16 -8.76 0.48
N GLY A 160 -8.33 -9.63 -0.52
CA GLY A 160 -8.81 -10.99 -0.33
C GLY A 160 -10.32 -11.16 -0.50
N THR A 161 -11.12 -10.10 -0.65
CA THR A 161 -12.47 -10.20 -1.20
C THR A 161 -12.38 -10.44 -2.70
N VAL A 162 -13.03 -11.50 -3.18
CA VAL A 162 -13.00 -11.89 -4.61
C VAL A 162 -14.42 -12.16 -5.09
N ALA A 163 -14.77 -11.50 -6.20
CA ALA A 163 -15.99 -11.79 -6.92
C ALA A 163 -15.77 -13.00 -7.84
N VAL A 164 -16.68 -13.96 -7.78
CA VAL A 164 -16.60 -15.22 -8.55
C VAL A 164 -17.94 -15.54 -9.23
N ASP A 165 -17.94 -16.53 -10.11
CA ASP A 165 -19.16 -17.26 -10.47
C ASP A 165 -19.42 -18.38 -9.43
N PRO A 166 -20.49 -18.32 -8.63
CA PRO A 166 -20.80 -19.35 -7.63
C PRO A 166 -21.02 -20.76 -8.18
N LYS A 167 -21.32 -20.89 -9.49
CA LYS A 167 -21.45 -22.20 -10.15
C LYS A 167 -20.08 -22.88 -10.32
N GLU A 168 -19.03 -22.10 -10.46
CA GLU A 168 -17.66 -22.58 -10.60
C GLU A 168 -16.94 -22.62 -9.25
N ILE A 169 -17.03 -21.55 -8.47
CA ILE A 169 -16.39 -21.43 -7.16
C ILE A 169 -17.47 -21.06 -6.13
N PRO A 170 -17.93 -22.00 -5.29
CA PRO A 170 -18.95 -21.70 -4.29
C PRO A 170 -18.54 -20.56 -3.36
N LEU A 171 -19.49 -19.72 -2.96
CA LEU A 171 -19.22 -18.65 -2.01
C LEU A 171 -18.75 -19.20 -0.65
N GLY A 172 -17.89 -18.45 0.03
CA GLY A 172 -17.19 -18.86 1.24
C GLY A 172 -15.90 -19.65 1.00
N THR A 173 -15.65 -20.11 -0.22
CA THR A 173 -14.45 -20.88 -0.58
C THR A 173 -13.18 -20.06 -0.33
N LYS A 174 -12.19 -20.66 0.34
CA LYS A 174 -10.85 -20.08 0.48
C LYS A 174 -10.03 -20.33 -0.78
N LEU A 175 -9.32 -19.31 -1.21
CA LEU A 175 -8.51 -19.31 -2.41
C LEU A 175 -7.08 -18.90 -2.06
N TYR A 176 -6.10 -19.48 -2.76
CA TYR A 176 -4.77 -18.90 -2.86
C TYR A 176 -4.54 -18.47 -4.32
N ILE A 177 -4.38 -17.18 -4.53
CA ILE A 177 -4.31 -16.57 -5.87
C ILE A 177 -2.88 -16.09 -6.09
N THR A 178 -2.27 -16.52 -7.20
CA THR A 178 -0.90 -16.15 -7.60
C THR A 178 -0.84 -15.76 -9.07
N GLY A 179 0.27 -15.15 -9.48
CA GLY A 179 0.53 -14.84 -10.89
C GLY A 179 -0.10 -13.55 -11.42
N TYR A 180 -0.71 -12.73 -10.54
CA TYR A 180 -0.99 -11.34 -10.89
C TYR A 180 0.28 -10.49 -10.77
N ASP A 181 0.33 -9.43 -11.55
CA ASP A 181 1.32 -8.37 -11.51
C ASP A 181 0.61 -7.05 -11.21
N TYR A 182 0.58 -6.67 -9.93
CA TYR A 182 -0.05 -5.44 -9.48
C TYR A 182 0.40 -5.05 -8.07
N ASN A 183 1.02 -3.87 -7.95
CA ASN A 183 1.58 -3.35 -6.69
C ASN A 183 0.53 -3.08 -5.59
N GLY A 184 -0.75 -3.04 -5.94
CA GLY A 184 -1.85 -2.89 -4.98
C GLY A 184 -2.42 -4.23 -4.48
N LEU A 185 -1.68 -5.33 -4.65
CA LEU A 185 -1.98 -6.64 -4.09
C LEU A 185 -0.73 -7.28 -3.48
N PRO A 186 -0.87 -8.28 -2.58
CA PRO A 186 0.26 -8.88 -1.90
C PRO A 186 1.28 -9.53 -2.84
N ASP A 187 2.58 -9.32 -2.60
CA ASP A 187 3.62 -9.96 -3.40
C ASP A 187 3.63 -11.49 -3.24
N GLY A 188 3.81 -12.21 -4.34
CA GLY A 188 3.91 -13.68 -4.35
C GLY A 188 2.59 -14.43 -4.21
N GLY A 189 1.50 -13.74 -3.89
CA GLY A 189 0.15 -14.27 -3.85
C GLY A 189 -0.63 -13.90 -2.60
N MET A 190 -1.95 -14.09 -2.65
CA MET A 190 -2.84 -13.75 -1.54
C MET A 190 -3.80 -14.89 -1.18
N ILE A 191 -4.06 -15.03 0.12
CA ILE A 191 -5.21 -15.80 0.60
C ILE A 191 -6.45 -14.92 0.45
N ALA A 192 -7.43 -15.44 -0.27
CA ALA A 192 -8.67 -14.77 -0.58
C ALA A 192 -9.87 -15.63 -0.20
N THR A 193 -11.05 -15.02 -0.20
CA THR A 193 -12.34 -15.66 -0.02
C THR A 193 -13.23 -15.30 -1.20
N ALA A 194 -13.85 -16.31 -1.80
CA ALA A 194 -14.95 -16.12 -2.74
C ALA A 194 -16.16 -15.59 -1.95
N SER A 195 -16.21 -14.28 -1.68
CA SER A 195 -17.25 -13.68 -0.84
C SER A 195 -18.15 -12.69 -1.57
N ASP A 196 -17.90 -12.50 -2.86
CA ASP A 196 -18.63 -11.54 -3.68
C ASP A 196 -19.07 -12.13 -5.02
N VAL A 197 -19.98 -11.44 -5.70
CA VAL A 197 -20.48 -11.81 -7.03
C VAL A 197 -20.60 -10.56 -7.91
N GLY A 198 -20.20 -10.69 -9.18
CA GLY A 198 -20.40 -9.65 -10.18
C GLY A 198 -21.31 -10.13 -11.30
N GLY A 199 -22.15 -9.23 -11.83
CA GLY A 199 -23.02 -9.55 -12.97
C GLY A 199 -22.23 -10.03 -14.20
N ALA A 200 -21.05 -9.43 -14.42
CA ALA A 200 -20.13 -9.77 -15.52
C ALA A 200 -19.14 -10.90 -15.19
N ILE A 201 -19.15 -11.42 -13.94
CA ILE A 201 -18.26 -12.47 -13.48
C ILE A 201 -18.99 -13.81 -13.63
N LYS A 202 -18.69 -14.49 -14.74
CA LYS A 202 -19.32 -15.76 -15.17
C LYS A 202 -18.26 -16.72 -15.72
N GLY A 203 -18.42 -18.00 -15.42
CA GLY A 203 -17.48 -19.06 -15.81
C GLY A 203 -16.09 -18.89 -15.19
N GLU A 204 -15.05 -19.14 -15.97
CA GLU A 204 -13.64 -19.00 -15.58
C GLU A 204 -13.19 -17.54 -15.55
N ARG A 205 -13.86 -16.73 -14.73
CA ARG A 205 -13.54 -15.32 -14.51
C ARG A 205 -13.67 -14.97 -13.03
N ILE A 206 -12.77 -14.13 -12.55
CA ILE A 206 -12.86 -13.52 -11.21
C ILE A 206 -12.61 -12.01 -11.28
N ASP A 207 -13.05 -11.31 -10.24
CA ASP A 207 -12.70 -9.91 -9.99
C ASP A 207 -12.04 -9.79 -8.62
N LEU A 208 -10.84 -9.21 -8.58
CA LEU A 208 -10.07 -9.05 -7.35
C LEU A 208 -10.37 -7.67 -6.76
N PHE A 209 -10.78 -7.60 -5.50
CA PHE A 209 -10.86 -6.31 -4.84
C PHE A 209 -9.44 -5.74 -4.66
N VAL A 210 -9.25 -4.50 -5.09
CA VAL A 210 -8.04 -3.71 -4.83
C VAL A 210 -8.39 -2.41 -4.11
N PRO A 211 -7.60 -2.01 -3.10
CA PRO A 211 -7.77 -0.72 -2.45
C PRO A 211 -7.37 0.42 -3.41
N GLY A 212 -7.86 1.62 -3.12
CA GLY A 212 -7.51 2.83 -3.86
C GLY A 212 -8.58 3.26 -4.85
N THR A 213 -8.14 3.95 -5.90
CA THR A 213 -9.01 4.59 -6.90
C THR A 213 -9.25 3.71 -8.11
N THR A 214 -10.37 3.93 -8.81
CA THR A 214 -10.67 3.24 -10.07
C THR A 214 -9.58 3.43 -11.13
N SER A 215 -8.94 4.61 -11.17
CA SER A 215 -7.81 4.88 -12.07
C SER A 215 -6.59 4.00 -11.76
N GLN A 216 -6.29 3.76 -10.48
CA GLN A 216 -5.21 2.85 -10.09
C GLN A 216 -5.58 1.39 -10.39
N ALA A 217 -6.84 1.00 -10.16
CA ALA A 217 -7.30 -0.36 -10.46
C ALA A 217 -7.26 -0.69 -11.95
N LYS A 218 -7.51 0.29 -12.84
CA LYS A 218 -7.41 0.12 -14.29
C LYS A 218 -6.03 -0.35 -14.76
N VAL A 219 -4.96 -0.04 -14.02
CA VAL A 219 -3.61 -0.51 -14.33
C VAL A 219 -3.48 -2.03 -14.21
N PHE A 220 -4.30 -2.67 -13.36
CA PHE A 220 -4.37 -4.13 -13.26
C PHE A 220 -4.72 -4.77 -14.62
N GLY A 221 -5.62 -4.14 -15.39
CA GLY A 221 -6.04 -4.65 -16.69
C GLY A 221 -6.72 -6.03 -16.62
N TYR A 222 -6.48 -6.87 -17.62
CA TYR A 222 -6.89 -8.27 -17.60
C TYR A 222 -5.66 -9.15 -17.51
N GLN A 223 -5.63 -10.06 -16.53
CA GLN A 223 -4.49 -10.94 -16.31
C GLN A 223 -4.96 -12.39 -16.15
N TRP A 224 -4.13 -13.34 -16.59
CA TRP A 224 -4.34 -14.74 -16.27
C TRP A 224 -3.65 -15.03 -14.94
N VAL A 225 -4.42 -15.52 -13.96
CA VAL A 225 -3.93 -15.83 -12.62
C VAL A 225 -4.17 -17.30 -12.29
N LYS A 226 -3.35 -17.83 -11.41
CA LYS A 226 -3.49 -19.19 -10.90
C LYS A 226 -4.25 -19.16 -9.59
N VAL A 227 -5.39 -19.84 -9.56
CA VAL A 227 -6.29 -19.93 -8.41
C VAL A 227 -6.27 -21.33 -7.85
N HIS A 228 -5.72 -21.48 -6.65
CA HIS A 228 -5.79 -22.72 -5.89
C HIS A 228 -7.03 -22.68 -4.99
N VAL A 229 -7.97 -23.59 -5.25
CA VAL A 229 -9.16 -23.79 -4.41
C VAL A 229 -8.76 -24.60 -3.18
N LEU A 230 -8.93 -24.02 -2.00
CA LEU A 230 -8.46 -24.57 -0.74
C LEU A 230 -9.58 -25.33 0.00
N LYS A 231 -9.18 -26.32 0.80
CA LYS A 231 -10.01 -27.14 1.68
C LYS A 231 -9.46 -27.16 3.09
#